data_AF-A0AAN7QP01-F1
#
_entry.id   AF-A0AAN7QP01-F1
#
_cell.length_a   1.000
_cell.length_b   1.000
_cell.length_c   1.000
_cell.angle_alpha   90.00
_cell.angle_beta   90.00
_cell.angle_gamma   90.00
#
_symmetry.space_group_name_H-M   'P 1'
#
loop_
_entity.id
_entity.type
_entity.pdbx_description
1 polymer ?
#
loop_
_entity_poly.entity_id
_entity_poly.type
_entity_poly.pdbx_seq_one_letter_code
_entity_poly.pdbx_strand_id
1 'polypeptide(L)'
;MSAGELLGIDPSELRFSFELGKQISCQLHLSNKTDHYVAFKVKTTSPKKYSVRPNMGIILPRTSLDILVIMQAQNEAPPDMQCKDKFLFQCVKTNEGMTAKDITAEMFNKGAGNAVEECKLRVVYVTPLRHPSHVQEHSEEGPSLGASVLENDSTNSTKLPSPRTLKLEEKNSTIEQSNRLHQGRELLRARGRREYVSTWLMFVVIVAFIGLLLGFLLKKT
;
A
#
# COMPACT_ATOMS: atom_id res chain seq x y z
N MET A 1 -0.05 6.78 23.05
CA MET A 1 0.66 5.94 22.06
C MET A 1 2.13 6.25 22.23
N SER A 2 2.97 5.29 22.64
CA SER A 2 4.40 5.57 22.77
C SER A 2 4.95 5.77 21.36
N ALA A 3 5.34 7.00 21.04
CA ALA A 3 6.14 7.24 19.85
C ALA A 3 7.40 6.38 20.00
N GLY A 4 7.64 5.50 19.03
CA GLY A 4 8.83 4.66 19.03
C GLY A 4 10.09 5.51 19.13
N GLU A 5 11.00 5.14 20.03
CA GLU A 5 12.26 5.86 20.24
C GLU A 5 13.19 5.63 19.03
N LEU A 6 13.14 4.43 18.44
CA LEU A 6 13.95 4.06 17.28
C LEU A 6 13.29 4.47 15.96
N LEU A 7 12.01 4.11 15.78
CA LEU A 7 11.29 4.29 14.52
C LEU A 7 10.07 5.20 14.67
N GLY A 8 9.88 6.08 13.70
CA GLY A 8 8.62 6.75 13.42
C GLY A 8 7.82 5.96 12.41
N ILE A 9 6.52 5.82 12.65
CA ILE A 9 5.61 5.10 11.78
C ILE A 9 4.44 6.02 11.46
N ASP A 10 4.21 6.30 10.18
CA ASP A 10 3.12 7.14 9.70
C ASP A 10 2.45 6.54 8.46
N PRO A 11 1.12 6.36 8.43
CA PRO A 11 0.15 6.58 9.52
C PRO A 11 0.25 5.58 10.68
N SER A 12 -0.29 5.94 11.85
CA SER A 12 -0.36 5.07 13.05
C SER A 12 -1.38 3.92 12.94
N GLU A 13 -2.10 3.83 11.82
CA GLU A 13 -3.05 2.78 11.50
C GLU A 13 -3.08 2.55 9.98
N LEU A 14 -3.31 1.32 9.56
CA LEU A 14 -3.38 0.99 8.14
C LEU A 14 -4.83 1.09 7.67
N ARG A 15 -5.10 2.05 6.79
CA ARG A 15 -6.42 2.29 6.22
C ARG A 15 -6.51 1.65 4.85
N PHE A 16 -7.53 0.82 4.66
CA PHE A 16 -7.81 0.18 3.38
C PHE A 16 -9.21 0.55 2.92
N SER A 17 -9.29 1.16 1.73
CA SER A 17 -10.56 1.38 1.03
C SER A 17 -11.11 0.03 0.59
N PHE A 18 -11.95 -0.60 1.41
CA PHE A 18 -12.36 -1.98 1.18
C PHE A 18 -13.24 -2.09 -0.06
N GLU A 19 -12.85 -2.98 -0.97
CA GLU A 19 -13.60 -3.31 -2.17
C GLU A 19 -13.62 -4.83 -2.35
N LEU A 20 -14.83 -5.40 -2.40
CA LEU A 20 -15.02 -6.84 -2.55
C LEU A 20 -14.43 -7.34 -3.87
N GLY A 21 -13.75 -8.48 -3.84
CA GLY A 21 -13.13 -9.08 -5.02
C GLY A 21 -11.91 -8.34 -5.59
N LYS A 22 -11.46 -7.24 -4.96
CA LYS A 22 -10.32 -6.46 -5.45
C LYS A 22 -9.12 -6.52 -4.50
N GLN A 23 -7.94 -6.55 -5.09
CA GLN A 23 -6.70 -6.32 -4.36
C GLN A 23 -6.57 -4.83 -4.07
N ILE A 24 -6.28 -4.49 -2.81
CA ILE A 24 -6.20 -3.11 -2.34
C ILE A 24 -4.88 -2.90 -1.60
N SER A 25 -4.28 -1.72 -1.71
CA SER A 25 -2.96 -1.44 -1.13
C SER A 25 -2.96 -0.10 -0.40
N CYS A 26 -2.19 -0.02 0.69
CA CYS A 26 -1.82 1.23 1.33
C CYS A 26 -0.30 1.30 1.54
N GLN A 27 0.20 2.51 1.72
CA GLN A 27 1.61 2.80 1.96
C GLN A 27 1.78 3.33 3.37
N LEU A 28 2.88 2.96 3.99
CA LEU A 28 3.29 3.36 5.32
C LEU A 28 4.73 3.88 5.24
N HIS A 29 5.00 5.01 5.87
CA HIS A 29 6.31 5.59 5.99
C HIS A 29 6.97 5.15 7.30
N LEU A 30 8.19 4.61 7.20
CA LEU A 30 9.00 4.16 8.32
C LEU A 30 10.27 5.01 8.40
N SER A 31 10.38 5.86 9.41
CA SER A 31 11.48 6.81 9.57
C SER A 31 12.42 6.42 10.72
N ASN A 32 13.72 6.32 10.48
CA ASN A 32 14.70 6.09 11.53
C ASN A 32 15.03 7.41 12.25
N LYS A 33 14.74 7.47 13.55
CA LYS A 33 14.95 8.65 14.40
C LYS A 33 16.32 8.65 15.10
N THR A 34 17.20 7.74 14.74
CA THR A 34 18.49 7.55 15.42
C THR A 34 19.66 7.76 14.46
N ASP A 35 20.85 7.90 15.04
CA ASP A 35 22.12 7.93 14.31
C ASP A 35 22.72 6.53 14.08
N HIS A 36 21.96 5.47 14.38
CA HIS A 36 22.38 4.09 14.17
C HIS A 36 21.57 3.42 13.07
N TYR A 37 22.11 2.33 12.53
CA TYR A 37 21.36 1.45 11.64
C TYR A 37 20.25 0.79 12.44
N VAL A 38 19.06 0.68 11.86
CA VAL A 38 17.92 0.01 12.53
C VAL A 38 17.43 -1.13 11.65
N ALA A 39 17.49 -2.35 12.19
CA ALA A 39 16.85 -3.49 11.58
C ALA A 39 15.36 -3.50 11.96
N PHE A 40 14.49 -3.78 10.99
CA PHE A 40 13.06 -3.91 11.22
C PHE A 40 12.52 -5.23 10.67
N LYS A 41 11.42 -5.70 11.26
CA LYS A 41 10.65 -6.87 10.82
C LYS A 41 9.16 -6.62 11.02
N VAL A 42 8.37 -6.99 10.02
CA VAL A 42 6.92 -6.85 10.03
C VAL A 42 6.27 -8.22 10.21
N LYS A 43 5.35 -8.32 11.17
CA LYS A 43 4.49 -9.48 11.42
C LYS A 43 3.02 -9.05 11.31
N THR A 44 2.13 -9.99 11.02
CA THR A 44 0.68 -9.76 10.97
C THR A 44 -0.07 -10.94 11.56
N THR A 45 -1.26 -10.69 12.09
CA THR A 45 -2.18 -11.73 12.56
C THR A 45 -2.78 -12.54 11.41
N SER A 46 -2.72 -12.04 10.17
CA SER A 46 -3.44 -12.61 9.01
C SER A 46 -2.53 -12.73 7.76
N PRO A 47 -1.43 -13.50 7.81
CA PRO A 47 -0.39 -13.52 6.78
C PRO A 47 -0.87 -13.98 5.39
N LYS A 48 -1.94 -14.78 5.31
CA LYS A 48 -2.52 -15.19 4.02
C LYS A 48 -3.23 -14.05 3.29
N LYS A 49 -3.71 -13.05 4.04
CA LYS A 49 -4.50 -11.93 3.53
C LYS A 49 -3.63 -10.76 3.08
N TYR A 50 -2.42 -10.64 3.61
CA TYR A 50 -1.56 -9.48 3.37
C TYR A 50 -0.21 -9.88 2.78
N SER A 51 0.24 -9.10 1.81
CA SER A 51 1.63 -9.08 1.35
C SER A 51 2.25 -7.75 1.77
N VAL A 52 3.45 -7.79 2.34
CA VAL A 52 4.18 -6.61 2.83
C VAL A 52 5.50 -6.51 2.09
N ARG A 53 5.81 -5.32 1.55
CA ARG A 53 7.03 -5.10 0.76
C ARG A 53 7.68 -3.76 1.13
N PRO A 54 8.93 -3.77 1.63
CA PRO A 54 9.64 -4.91 2.24
C PRO A 54 9.00 -5.35 3.57
N ASN A 55 9.10 -6.64 3.93
CA ASN A 55 8.63 -7.15 5.24
C ASN A 55 9.73 -7.19 6.31
N MET A 56 10.98 -6.98 5.92
CA MET A 56 12.16 -6.98 6.76
C MET A 56 13.25 -6.19 6.04
N GLY A 57 14.11 -5.50 6.78
CA GLY A 57 15.21 -4.75 6.19
C GLY A 57 15.97 -3.91 7.19
N ILE A 58 16.88 -3.10 6.68
CA ILE A 58 17.68 -2.14 7.43
C ILE A 58 17.32 -0.74 6.96
N ILE A 59 17.16 0.19 7.90
CA ILE A 59 16.98 1.61 7.63
C ILE A 59 18.23 2.34 8.11
N LEU A 60 18.83 3.11 7.22
CA LEU A 60 20.05 3.86 7.53
C LEU A 60 19.77 4.97 8.57
N PRO A 61 20.80 5.42 9.30
CA PRO A 61 20.67 6.55 10.21
C PRO A 61 19.94 7.74 9.57
N ARG A 62 18.98 8.33 10.29
CA ARG A 62 18.24 9.53 9.86
C ARG A 62 17.56 9.45 8.48
N THR A 63 17.34 8.26 7.94
CA THR A 63 16.62 8.07 6.67
C THR A 63 15.24 7.46 6.90
N SER A 64 14.45 7.39 5.83
CA SER A 64 13.15 6.74 5.86
C SER A 64 12.98 5.78 4.69
N LEU A 65 12.01 4.88 4.86
CA LEU A 65 11.65 3.86 3.89
C LEU A 65 10.14 3.71 3.83
N ASP A 66 9.63 3.54 2.62
CA ASP A 66 8.22 3.23 2.41
C ASP A 66 7.97 1.73 2.39
N ILE A 67 6.94 1.33 3.13
CA ILE A 67 6.42 -0.03 3.20
C ILE A 67 5.08 -0.06 2.47
N LEU A 68 4.98 -0.90 1.44
CA LEU A 68 3.74 -1.18 0.74
C LEU A 68 3.05 -2.39 1.38
N VAL A 69 1.82 -2.20 1.85
CA VAL A 69 0.98 -3.28 2.37
C VAL A 69 -0.16 -3.52 1.40
N ILE A 70 -0.24 -4.74 0.87
CA ILE A 70 -1.21 -5.17 -0.12
C ILE A 70 -2.13 -6.20 0.52
N MET A 71 -3.42 -5.91 0.59
CA MET A 71 -4.45 -6.85 0.97
C MET A 71 -4.97 -7.58 -0.26
N GLN A 72 -4.98 -8.91 -0.20
CA GLN A 72 -5.51 -9.76 -1.27
C GLN A 72 -7.02 -9.56 -1.41
N ALA A 73 -7.55 -9.84 -2.61
CA ALA A 73 -8.98 -9.81 -2.87
C ALA A 73 -9.73 -10.67 -1.84
N GLN A 74 -10.71 -10.06 -1.18
CA GLN A 74 -11.60 -10.75 -0.25
C GLN A 74 -12.85 -11.22 -1.01
N ASN A 75 -13.24 -12.48 -0.80
CA ASN A 75 -14.43 -13.06 -1.45
C ASN A 75 -15.73 -12.77 -0.70
N GLU A 76 -15.63 -12.33 0.56
CA GLU A 76 -16.77 -12.01 1.41
C GLU A 76 -16.53 -10.67 2.10
N ALA A 77 -17.62 -9.89 2.25
CA ALA A 77 -17.59 -8.66 3.01
C ALA A 77 -17.63 -8.98 4.51
N PRO A 78 -16.72 -8.43 5.33
CA PRO A 78 -16.73 -8.67 6.76
C PRO A 78 -17.98 -8.02 7.41
N PRO A 79 -18.55 -8.64 8.46
CA PRO A 79 -19.65 -8.06 9.22
C PRO A 79 -19.30 -6.65 9.69
N ASP A 80 -20.25 -5.73 9.53
CA ASP A 80 -20.15 -4.31 9.91
C ASP A 80 -18.94 -3.55 9.32
N MET A 81 -18.31 -4.07 8.25
CA MET A 81 -17.08 -3.53 7.69
C MET A 81 -15.97 -3.33 8.73
N GLN A 82 -15.86 -4.24 9.70
CA GLN A 82 -14.82 -4.20 10.72
C GLN A 82 -13.64 -5.11 10.37
N CYS A 83 -12.42 -4.61 10.62
CA CYS A 83 -11.20 -5.39 10.51
C CYS A 83 -10.59 -5.59 11.91
N LYS A 84 -10.32 -6.84 12.29
CA LYS A 84 -9.65 -7.18 13.56
C LYS A 84 -8.16 -7.44 13.39
N ASP A 85 -7.66 -7.34 12.16
CA ASP A 85 -6.28 -7.64 11.82
C ASP A 85 -5.34 -6.61 12.43
N LYS A 86 -4.15 -7.08 12.82
CA LYS A 86 -3.10 -6.24 13.41
C LYS A 86 -1.76 -6.52 12.74
N PHE A 87 -0.96 -5.47 12.64
CA PHE A 87 0.44 -5.53 12.24
C PHE A 87 1.32 -5.22 13.44
N LEU A 88 2.45 -5.92 13.53
CA LEU A 88 3.47 -5.71 14.53
C LEU A 88 4.79 -5.41 13.81
N PHE A 89 5.28 -4.20 14.02
CA PHE A 89 6.61 -3.78 13.59
C PHE A 89 7.55 -3.98 14.77
N GLN A 90 8.56 -4.82 14.59
CA GLN A 90 9.65 -4.99 15.55
C GLN A 90 10.88 -4.29 14.99
N CYS A 91 11.63 -3.61 15.84
CA CYS A 91 12.88 -2.98 15.43
C CYS A 91 13.95 -3.05 16.51
N VAL A 92 15.21 -3.03 16.07
CA VAL A 92 16.39 -3.13 16.93
C VAL A 92 17.54 -2.34 16.30
N LYS A 93 18.31 -1.64 17.14
CA LYS A 93 19.55 -1.00 16.69
C LYS A 93 20.55 -2.06 16.24
N THR A 94 21.29 -1.77 15.18
CA THR A 94 22.31 -2.68 14.64
C THR A 94 23.55 -1.91 14.18
N ASN A 95 24.55 -2.65 13.74
CA ASN A 95 25.85 -2.13 13.35
C ASN A 95 25.86 -1.65 11.89
N GLU A 96 26.82 -0.79 11.58
CA GLU A 96 27.08 -0.34 10.23
C GLU A 96 27.46 -1.50 9.30
N GLY A 97 27.14 -1.38 8.02
CA GLY A 97 27.45 -2.40 7.01
C GLY A 97 26.52 -3.62 7.01
N MET A 98 25.62 -3.75 7.99
CA MET A 98 24.59 -4.79 7.99
C MET A 98 23.61 -4.62 6.83
N THR A 99 23.28 -5.72 6.17
CA THR A 99 22.31 -5.78 5.09
C THR A 99 21.09 -6.60 5.49
N ALA A 100 20.06 -6.61 4.63
CA ALA A 100 18.87 -7.42 4.86
C ALA A 100 19.14 -8.94 4.97
N LYS A 101 20.27 -9.42 4.42
CA LYS A 101 20.67 -10.84 4.48
C LYS A 101 21.24 -11.24 5.83
N ASP A 102 21.81 -10.28 6.56
CA ASP A 102 22.48 -10.51 7.84
C ASP A 102 21.49 -10.51 9.02
N ILE A 103 20.23 -10.17 8.75
CA ILE A 103 19.17 -10.11 9.75
C ILE A 103 18.78 -11.53 10.18
N THR A 104 19.01 -11.85 11.45
CA THR A 104 18.66 -13.15 12.05
C THR A 104 17.42 -13.07 12.93
N ALA A 105 16.80 -14.22 13.23
CA ALA A 105 15.66 -14.27 14.13
C ALA A 105 16.00 -13.89 15.57
N GLU A 106 17.23 -14.17 16.01
CA GLU A 106 17.72 -13.90 17.37
C GLU A 106 17.79 -12.41 17.69
N MET A 107 18.10 -11.56 16.71
CA MET A 107 18.13 -10.09 16.86
C MET A 107 16.80 -9.52 17.36
N PHE A 108 15.67 -10.18 17.05
CA PHE A 108 14.33 -9.77 17.47
C PHE A 108 13.82 -10.56 18.68
N ASN A 109 14.67 -11.35 19.35
CA ASN A 109 14.32 -12.07 20.56
C ASN A 109 14.63 -11.22 21.81
N LYS A 110 13.58 -10.77 22.51
CA LYS A 110 13.69 -10.02 23.77
C LYS A 110 14.36 -10.83 24.88
N GLY A 111 14.22 -12.16 24.89
CA GLY A 111 14.83 -13.04 25.89
C GLY A 111 16.35 -13.16 25.78
N ALA A 112 16.95 -12.71 24.67
CA ALA A 112 18.39 -12.71 24.46
C ALA A 112 19.08 -11.41 24.93
N GLY A 113 18.37 -10.54 25.66
CA GLY A 113 18.89 -9.25 26.14
C GLY A 113 18.87 -8.13 25.09
N ASN A 114 18.28 -8.37 23.91
CA ASN A 114 18.17 -7.38 22.85
C ASN A 114 17.10 -6.32 23.19
N ALA A 115 17.43 -5.05 22.98
CA ALA A 115 16.51 -3.92 23.12
C ALA A 115 15.57 -3.84 21.89
N VAL A 116 14.61 -4.77 21.82
CA VAL A 116 13.63 -4.85 20.73
C VAL A 116 12.44 -3.96 21.02
N GLU A 117 12.26 -2.94 20.20
CA GLU A 117 11.09 -2.06 20.25
C GLU A 117 9.97 -2.61 19.36
N GLU A 118 8.72 -2.47 19.81
CA GLU A 118 7.55 -3.04 19.17
C GLU A 118 6.44 -2.00 18.97
N CYS A 119 6.03 -1.80 17.73
CA CYS A 119 4.93 -0.93 17.35
C CYS A 119 3.77 -1.75 16.77
N LYS A 120 2.57 -1.65 17.36
CA LYS A 120 1.37 -2.36 16.93
C LYS A 120 0.44 -1.41 16.17
N LEU A 121 0.13 -1.75 14.92
CA LEU A 121 -0.80 -1.03 14.07
C LEU A 121 -2.08 -1.84 13.89
N ARG A 122 -3.23 -1.19 13.98
CA ARG A 122 -4.52 -1.80 13.62
C ARG A 122 -4.84 -1.56 12.16
N VAL A 123 -5.58 -2.48 11.56
CA VAL A 123 -6.15 -2.31 10.22
C VAL A 123 -7.56 -1.75 10.35
N VAL A 124 -7.89 -0.76 9.52
CA VAL A 124 -9.21 -0.14 9.47
C VAL A 124 -9.70 -0.17 8.04
N TYR A 125 -10.92 -0.66 7.83
CA TYR A 125 -11.59 -0.49 6.55
C TYR A 125 -12.23 0.89 6.49
N VAL A 126 -12.04 1.55 5.37
CA VAL A 126 -12.71 2.80 5.04
C VAL A 126 -13.54 2.60 3.79
N THR A 127 -14.65 3.32 3.69
CA THR A 127 -15.40 3.37 2.44
C THR A 127 -14.57 4.16 1.42
N PRO A 128 -14.43 3.68 0.16
CA PRO A 128 -13.83 4.48 -0.89
C PRO A 128 -14.56 5.82 -0.98
N LEU A 129 -13.81 6.93 -1.00
CA LEU A 129 -14.40 8.25 -1.25
C LEU A 129 -15.04 8.19 -2.64
N ARG A 130 -16.37 8.31 -2.71
CA ARG A 130 -17.05 8.53 -3.98
C ARG A 130 -16.56 9.87 -4.50
N HIS A 131 -15.76 9.86 -5.56
CA HIS A 131 -15.42 11.10 -6.26
C HIS A 131 -16.72 11.78 -6.70
N PRO A 132 -16.97 13.06 -6.36
CA PRO A 132 -18.08 13.80 -6.93
C PRO A 132 -17.71 14.17 -8.37
N SER A 133 -17.92 13.24 -9.30
CA SER A 133 -17.74 13.50 -10.72
C SER A 133 -18.60 12.55 -11.55
N HIS A 134 -19.88 12.89 -11.67
CA HIS A 134 -20.51 13.18 -12.96
C HIS A 134 -21.89 13.80 -12.68
N VAL A 135 -22.02 15.11 -12.87
CA VAL A 135 -23.33 15.72 -13.12
C VAL A 135 -23.78 15.15 -14.46
N GLN A 136 -24.67 14.17 -14.43
CA GLN A 136 -25.39 13.79 -15.63
C GLN A 136 -26.54 14.78 -15.77
N GLU A 137 -26.22 15.89 -16.42
CA GLU A 137 -27.20 16.76 -17.05
C GLU A 137 -27.83 15.97 -18.22
N HIS A 138 -29.14 16.20 -18.42
CA HIS A 138 -30.00 15.71 -19.49
C HIS A 138 -30.76 14.38 -19.27
N SER A 139 -32.02 14.51 -18.86
CA SER A 139 -33.15 14.17 -19.73
C SER A 139 -34.37 15.03 -19.35
N GLU A 140 -34.83 15.79 -20.33
CA GLU A 140 -36.04 16.60 -20.32
C GLU A 140 -37.27 15.70 -20.29
N GLU A 141 -38.23 15.97 -19.39
CA GLU A 141 -39.68 15.89 -19.63
C GLU A 141 -40.35 16.89 -18.67
N GLY A 142 -41.03 17.92 -19.20
CA GLY A 142 -41.91 18.83 -18.44
C GLY A 142 -43.28 18.18 -18.15
N PRO A 143 -44.36 18.92 -17.79
CA PRO A 143 -44.47 20.38 -17.53
C PRO A 143 -45.25 20.74 -16.24
N SER A 144 -45.17 21.99 -15.77
CA SER A 144 -46.35 22.86 -15.48
C SER A 144 -46.06 24.12 -14.64
N LEU A 145 -46.56 25.24 -15.20
CA LEU A 145 -47.30 26.35 -14.57
C LEU A 145 -46.67 27.24 -13.48
N GLY A 146 -46.53 28.53 -13.82
CA GLY A 146 -46.57 29.64 -12.84
C GLY A 146 -45.95 30.95 -13.34
N ALA A 147 -46.78 31.87 -13.83
CA ALA A 147 -46.42 33.11 -14.50
C ALA A 147 -46.08 34.31 -13.58
N SER A 148 -45.26 35.24 -14.09
CA SER A 148 -45.37 36.73 -14.02
C SER A 148 -44.09 37.34 -14.62
N VAL A 149 -44.05 37.91 -15.84
CA VAL A 149 -44.57 39.20 -16.38
C VAL A 149 -43.73 40.43 -15.98
N LEU A 150 -42.93 40.91 -16.96
CA LEU A 150 -42.48 42.29 -17.34
C LEU A 150 -41.54 43.07 -16.37
N GLU A 151 -40.59 43.94 -16.75
CA GLU A 151 -40.04 44.46 -18.02
C GLU A 151 -38.68 45.20 -17.75
N ASN A 152 -37.87 45.36 -18.82
CA ASN A 152 -36.76 46.30 -19.12
C ASN A 152 -36.23 47.31 -18.06
N ASP A 153 -34.90 47.49 -17.96
CA ASP A 153 -34.13 48.45 -18.80
C ASP A 153 -32.63 48.49 -18.41
N SER A 154 -31.84 48.88 -19.40
CA SER A 154 -30.41 49.12 -19.56
C SER A 154 -29.75 50.01 -18.50
N THR A 155 -28.46 49.77 -18.18
CA THR A 155 -27.33 50.73 -18.28
C THR A 155 -26.07 50.27 -17.53
N ASN A 156 -24.91 50.49 -18.17
CA ASN A 156 -23.55 50.26 -17.68
C ASN A 156 -23.23 51.00 -16.36
N SER A 157 -22.46 50.37 -15.45
CA SER A 157 -21.12 50.86 -15.01
C SER A 157 -20.49 50.10 -13.80
N THR A 158 -19.24 49.66 -14.00
CA THR A 158 -18.07 49.84 -13.09
C THR A 158 -17.87 48.98 -11.80
N LYS A 159 -16.86 48.09 -11.91
CA LYS A 159 -15.81 47.63 -10.94
C LYS A 159 -16.16 46.96 -9.58
N LEU A 160 -15.71 45.70 -9.40
CA LEU A 160 -14.65 45.27 -8.43
C LEU A 160 -14.20 43.80 -8.72
N PRO A 161 -12.91 43.39 -8.59
CA PRO A 161 -12.44 42.08 -9.05
C PRO A 161 -12.48 40.98 -7.98
N SER A 162 -12.73 39.73 -8.39
CA SER A 162 -12.59 38.51 -7.58
C SER A 162 -11.30 37.75 -7.98
N PRO A 163 -10.50 37.24 -7.03
CA PRO A 163 -9.21 36.62 -7.33
C PRO A 163 -9.40 35.15 -7.76
N ARG A 164 -9.33 34.89 -9.07
CA ARG A 164 -9.32 33.53 -9.62
C ARG A 164 -8.30 33.40 -10.75
N THR A 165 -7.02 33.35 -10.43
CA THR A 165 -5.99 33.03 -11.46
C THR A 165 -4.85 32.12 -11.03
N LEU A 166 -4.84 31.53 -9.82
CA LEU A 166 -3.72 30.66 -9.39
C LEU A 166 -4.13 29.24 -8.95
N LYS A 167 -4.98 28.54 -9.71
CA LYS A 167 -5.33 27.12 -9.40
C LYS A 167 -5.40 26.17 -10.60
N LEU A 168 -4.99 26.61 -11.79
CA LEU A 168 -5.04 25.77 -12.99
C LEU A 168 -3.73 25.00 -13.25
N GLU A 169 -2.60 25.47 -12.73
CA GLU A 169 -1.28 24.89 -13.04
C GLU A 169 -0.93 23.68 -12.14
N GLU A 170 -1.41 23.65 -10.89
CA GLU A 170 -1.13 22.56 -9.93
C GLU A 170 -1.92 21.27 -10.22
N LYS A 171 -3.04 21.37 -10.96
CA LYS A 171 -3.89 20.22 -11.26
C LYS A 171 -3.36 19.36 -12.41
N ASN A 172 -2.67 19.96 -13.38
CA ASN A 172 -2.20 19.24 -14.56
C ASN A 172 -1.00 18.34 -14.24
N SER A 173 -0.11 18.77 -13.31
CA SER A 173 1.03 17.96 -12.86
C SER A 173 0.61 16.73 -12.07
N THR A 174 -0.45 16.84 -11.26
CA THR A 174 -0.97 15.74 -10.43
C THR A 174 -1.58 14.63 -11.29
N ILE A 175 -2.27 15.00 -12.38
CA ILE A 175 -2.88 14.04 -13.32
C ILE A 175 -1.79 13.33 -14.12
N GLU A 176 -0.74 14.04 -14.55
CA GLU A 176 0.36 13.44 -15.30
C GLU A 176 1.17 12.44 -14.47
N GLN A 177 1.41 12.74 -13.19
CA GLN A 177 2.13 11.85 -12.28
C GLN A 177 1.35 10.55 -12.00
N SER A 178 0.02 10.63 -11.83
CA SER A 178 -0.85 9.47 -11.66
C SER A 178 -0.81 8.53 -12.88
N ASN A 179 -0.87 9.10 -14.08
CA ASN A 179 -0.79 8.33 -15.33
C ASN A 179 0.56 7.62 -15.50
N ARG A 180 1.68 8.29 -15.16
CA ARG A 180 3.02 7.69 -15.22
C ARG A 180 3.19 6.52 -14.24
N LEU A 181 2.63 6.63 -13.03
CA LEU A 181 2.64 5.55 -12.04
C LEU A 181 1.80 4.35 -12.48
N HIS A 182 0.66 4.61 -13.13
CA HIS A 182 -0.19 3.56 -13.68
C HIS A 182 0.52 2.79 -14.81
N GLN A 183 1.25 3.51 -15.67
CA GLN A 183 2.04 2.92 -16.74
C GLN A 183 3.23 2.08 -16.20
N GLY A 184 3.88 2.55 -15.14
CA GLY A 184 4.96 1.80 -14.45
C GLY A 184 4.47 0.50 -13.80
N ARG A 185 3.26 0.49 -13.23
CA ARG A 185 2.65 -0.70 -12.60
C ARG A 185 2.34 -1.81 -13.60
N GLU A 186 1.87 -1.47 -14.79
CA GLU A 186 1.59 -2.46 -15.86
C GLU A 186 2.87 -3.11 -16.40
N LEU A 187 3.97 -2.35 -16.51
CA LEU A 187 5.27 -2.91 -16.93
C LEU A 187 5.86 -3.88 -15.90
N LEU A 188 5.74 -3.57 -14.60
CA LEU A 188 6.18 -4.48 -13.53
C LEU A 188 5.29 -5.74 -13.42
N ARG A 189 4.00 -5.62 -13.74
CA ARG A 189 3.07 -6.76 -13.83
C ARG A 189 3.40 -7.68 -15.01
N ALA A 190 3.82 -7.12 -16.14
CA ALA A 190 4.32 -7.91 -17.28
C ALA A 190 5.62 -8.64 -16.95
N ARG A 191 6.51 -8.03 -16.14
CA ARG A 191 7.78 -8.64 -15.70
C ARG A 191 7.58 -9.76 -14.67
N GLY A 192 6.74 -9.55 -13.66
CA GLY A 192 6.52 -10.52 -12.57
C GLY A 192 5.83 -11.83 -12.98
N ARG A 193 5.10 -11.84 -14.10
CA ARG A 193 4.43 -13.05 -14.62
C ARG A 193 5.40 -14.03 -15.29
N ARG A 194 6.57 -13.56 -15.77
CA ARG A 194 7.59 -14.39 -16.43
C ARG A 194 8.45 -15.19 -15.45
N GLU A 195 8.78 -14.62 -14.30
CA GLU A 195 9.68 -15.27 -13.33
C GLU A 195 8.99 -16.38 -12.54
N TYR A 196 7.73 -16.20 -12.12
CA TYR A 196 7.01 -17.20 -11.31
C TYR A 196 6.74 -18.52 -12.06
N VAL A 197 6.43 -18.45 -13.36
CA VAL A 197 6.20 -19.64 -14.19
C VAL A 197 7.50 -20.39 -14.48
N SER A 198 8.60 -19.66 -14.68
CA SER A 198 9.92 -20.24 -14.92
C SER A 198 10.43 -21.03 -13.72
N THR A 199 10.25 -20.51 -12.50
CA THR A 199 10.68 -21.20 -11.28
C THR A 199 9.83 -22.44 -11.00
N TRP A 200 8.52 -22.39 -11.25
CA TRP A 200 7.65 -23.54 -11.02
C TRP A 200 7.92 -24.70 -11.99
N LEU A 201 8.17 -24.41 -13.28
CA LEU A 201 8.51 -25.43 -14.27
C LEU A 201 9.84 -26.13 -13.95
N MET A 202 10.84 -25.39 -13.43
CA MET A 202 12.12 -25.98 -13.00
C MET A 202 11.94 -27.03 -11.90
N PHE A 203 11.05 -26.81 -10.93
CA PHE A 203 10.78 -27.78 -9.86
C PHE A 203 10.17 -29.09 -10.39
N VAL A 204 9.28 -29.02 -11.38
CA VAL A 204 8.66 -30.22 -11.98
C VAL A 204 9.71 -31.08 -12.70
N VAL A 205 10.64 -30.46 -13.43
CA VAL A 205 11.74 -31.16 -14.11
C VAL A 205 12.68 -31.83 -13.09
N ILE A 206 13.02 -31.15 -12.01
CA ILE A 206 13.91 -31.70 -10.97
C ILE A 206 13.31 -32.95 -10.31
N VAL A 207 12.02 -32.93 -9.95
CA VAL A 207 11.36 -34.09 -9.32
C VAL A 207 11.30 -35.29 -10.27
N ALA A 208 11.05 -35.06 -11.56
CA ALA A 208 11.07 -36.12 -12.57
C ALA A 208 12.47 -36.75 -12.72
N PHE A 209 13.52 -35.92 -12.73
CA PHE A 209 14.90 -36.41 -12.80
C PHE A 209 15.32 -37.22 -11.57
N ILE A 210 14.93 -36.77 -10.37
CA ILE A 210 15.20 -37.51 -9.12
C ILE A 210 14.49 -38.87 -9.15
N GLY A 211 13.23 -38.92 -9.59
CA GLY A 211 12.49 -40.17 -9.75
C GLY A 211 13.15 -41.12 -10.74
N LEU A 212 13.63 -40.61 -11.88
CA LEU A 212 14.35 -41.40 -12.88
C LEU A 212 15.68 -41.97 -12.33
N LEU A 213 16.45 -41.15 -11.62
CA LEU A 213 17.72 -41.55 -11.01
C LEU A 213 17.53 -42.61 -9.92
N LEU A 214 16.55 -42.42 -9.03
CA LEU A 214 16.22 -43.40 -7.99
C LEU A 214 15.72 -44.71 -8.60
N GLY A 215 14.86 -44.64 -9.63
CA GLY A 215 14.40 -45.82 -10.35
C GLY A 215 15.53 -46.57 -11.06
N PHE A 216 16.50 -45.84 -11.63
CA PHE A 216 17.68 -46.43 -12.25
C PHE A 216 18.63 -47.09 -11.24
N LEU A 217 18.81 -46.48 -10.06
CA LEU A 217 19.63 -47.03 -8.98
C LEU A 217 19.00 -48.29 -8.36
N LEU A 218 17.68 -48.28 -8.15
CA LEU A 218 16.94 -49.43 -7.64
C LEU A 218 16.87 -50.58 -8.65
N LYS A 219 16.93 -50.30 -9.95
CA LYS A 219 16.97 -51.33 -11.00
C LYS A 219 18.36 -51.97 -11.16
N LYS A 220 19.41 -51.32 -10.66
CA LYS A 220 20.81 -51.74 -10.83
C LYS A 220 21.38 -52.48 -9.61
N THR A 221 20.59 -52.62 -8.54
CA THR A 221 20.88 -53.45 -7.36
C THR A 221 20.03 -54.71 -7.44
#